data_AF-A0A1F5IA60-F1
#
_entry.id   AF-A0A1F5IA60-F1
#
_cell.length_a   1.000
_cell.length_b   1.000
_cell.length_c   1.000
_cell.angle_alpha   90.00
_cell.angle_beta   90.00
_cell.angle_gamma   90.00
#
_symmetry.space_group_name_H-M   'P 1'
#
loop_
_entity.id
_entity.type
_entity.pdbx_description
1 polymer ?
#
loop_
_entity_poly.entity_id
_entity_poly.type
_entity_poly.pdbx_seq_one_letter_code
_entity_poly.pdbx_strand_id
1 'polypeptide(L)'
;MKSALPNINVNSQSKIVNRFFSIHHLPFTIHQRKLGFTLIELLVVIGVLTVLLAIVLIAINPARQFAQANDTQRRSDVNAILNAVHQYAADNKGTLPGAGEITATATVMDATNFEVTCDDIVPTYIAAMPVDPDSSVGTPGICSVYDTGSYSISVGASSRITVSTTSEVDSSTISVTR
;
A
#
# COMPACT_ATOMS: atom_id res chain seq x y z
N MET A 1 15.09 -21.69 92.19
CA MET A 1 13.97 -22.66 92.31
C MET A 1 13.31 -22.80 90.96
N LYS A 2 13.42 -23.98 90.35
CA LYS A 2 12.96 -24.32 89.00
C LYS A 2 11.76 -25.24 89.16
N SER A 3 10.54 -24.71 89.08
CA SER A 3 9.31 -25.49 89.10
C SER A 3 8.83 -25.71 87.67
N ALA A 4 9.01 -26.93 87.18
CA ALA A 4 8.41 -27.41 85.95
C ALA A 4 6.89 -27.54 86.15
N LEU A 5 6.12 -26.98 85.22
CA LEU A 5 4.69 -27.23 85.08
C LEU A 5 4.39 -27.80 83.67
N PRO A 6 3.35 -28.64 83.57
CA PRO A 6 3.25 -29.71 82.59
C PRO A 6 2.85 -29.27 81.17
N ASN A 7 3.33 -30.04 80.20
CA ASN A 7 3.01 -29.93 78.78
C ASN A 7 1.58 -30.43 78.52
N ILE A 8 0.66 -29.51 78.28
CA ILE A 8 -0.73 -29.82 77.91
C ILE A 8 -0.80 -30.03 76.40
N ASN A 9 -1.08 -31.26 76.00
CA ASN A 9 -1.32 -31.65 74.62
C ASN A 9 -2.67 -31.08 74.14
N VAL A 10 -2.61 -30.12 73.22
CA VAL A 10 -3.74 -29.35 72.69
C VAL A 10 -4.61 -30.11 71.67
N ASN A 11 -4.32 -31.39 71.38
CA ASN A 11 -5.07 -32.18 70.38
C ASN A 11 -6.49 -32.61 70.80
N SER A 12 -6.97 -32.20 71.98
CA SER A 12 -8.28 -32.61 72.51
C SER A 12 -9.35 -31.50 72.50
N GLN A 13 -9.21 -30.46 71.69
CA GLN A 13 -10.23 -29.40 71.54
C GLN A 13 -10.78 -29.24 70.12
N SER A 14 -10.31 -30.02 69.15
CA SER A 14 -10.76 -29.92 67.75
C SER A 14 -12.06 -30.67 67.44
N LYS A 15 -12.65 -31.40 68.40
CA LYS A 15 -13.76 -32.34 68.11
C LYS A 15 -15.18 -31.84 68.38
N ILE A 16 -15.38 -30.65 68.94
CA ILE A 16 -16.73 -30.25 69.40
C ILE A 16 -17.37 -29.09 68.61
N VAL A 17 -16.62 -28.30 67.83
CA VAL A 17 -17.22 -27.12 67.17
C VAL A 17 -17.78 -27.41 65.76
N ASN A 18 -17.47 -28.55 65.13
CA ASN A 18 -17.81 -28.79 63.72
C ASN A 18 -19.14 -29.53 63.43
N ARG A 19 -20.13 -29.46 64.34
CA ARG A 19 -21.38 -30.24 64.19
C ARG A 19 -22.68 -29.43 64.09
N PHE A 20 -22.67 -28.16 63.67
CA PHE A 20 -23.92 -27.40 63.73
C PHE A 20 -24.43 -26.63 62.51
N PHE A 21 -23.76 -26.56 61.35
CA PHE A 21 -24.39 -25.89 60.19
C PHE A 21 -24.09 -26.64 58.88
N SER A 22 -24.69 -27.82 58.74
CA SER A 22 -24.83 -28.50 57.45
C SER A 22 -26.04 -27.93 56.72
N ILE A 23 -25.96 -26.67 56.26
CA ILE A 23 -26.82 -26.23 55.17
C ILE A 23 -26.31 -26.97 53.93
N HIS A 24 -27.12 -27.88 53.40
CA HIS A 24 -26.93 -28.44 52.07
C HIS A 24 -26.94 -27.28 51.06
N HIS A 25 -25.78 -26.71 50.77
CA HIS A 25 -25.55 -25.94 49.54
C HIS A 25 -25.61 -26.93 48.40
N LEU A 26 -26.81 -27.21 47.89
CA LEU A 26 -26.96 -27.84 46.60
C LEU A 26 -26.25 -26.92 45.58
N PRO A 27 -25.19 -27.38 44.89
CA PRO A 27 -24.55 -26.57 43.88
C PRO A 27 -25.56 -26.35 42.76
N PHE A 28 -26.13 -25.15 42.67
CA PHE A 28 -26.88 -24.73 41.49
C PHE A 28 -25.85 -24.43 40.40
N THR A 29 -25.32 -25.49 39.79
CA THR A 29 -24.46 -25.39 38.62
C THR A 29 -25.35 -24.93 37.46
N ILE A 30 -25.27 -23.64 37.12
CA ILE A 30 -25.92 -23.10 35.92
C ILE A 30 -25.25 -23.79 34.73
N HIS A 31 -25.90 -24.83 34.21
CA HIS A 31 -25.46 -25.55 33.03
C HIS A 31 -25.68 -24.62 31.83
N GLN A 32 -24.68 -23.81 31.51
CA GLN A 32 -24.64 -22.97 30.32
C GLN A 32 -24.75 -23.89 29.10
N ARG A 33 -25.96 -24.02 28.54
CA ARG A 33 -26.16 -24.75 27.29
C ARG A 33 -25.35 -24.04 26.22
N LYS A 34 -24.27 -24.66 25.75
CA LYS A 34 -23.55 -24.17 24.58
C LYS A 34 -24.50 -24.28 23.38
N LEU A 35 -25.04 -23.15 22.95
CA LEU A 35 -25.74 -23.03 21.68
C LEU A 35 -24.67 -23.15 20.59
N GLY A 36 -24.62 -24.31 19.94
CA GLY A 36 -23.77 -24.54 18.77
C GLY A 36 -24.54 -24.18 17.50
N PHE A 37 -23.83 -23.69 16.49
CA PHE A 37 -24.39 -23.50 15.15
C PHE A 37 -24.75 -24.86 14.54
N THR A 38 -25.90 -24.92 13.88
CA THR A 38 -26.28 -26.09 13.08
C THR A 38 -25.50 -26.09 11.77
N LEU A 39 -25.25 -27.28 11.21
CA LEU A 39 -24.60 -27.42 9.90
C LEU A 39 -25.41 -26.71 8.79
N ILE A 40 -26.74 -26.71 8.90
CA ILE A 40 -27.62 -26.05 7.93
C ILE A 40 -27.52 -24.52 8.01
N GLU A 41 -27.38 -23.95 9.20
CA GLU A 41 -27.17 -22.49 9.35
C GLU A 41 -25.89 -22.05 8.68
N LEU A 42 -24.77 -22.76 8.89
CA LEU A 42 -23.50 -22.42 8.23
C LEU A 42 -23.57 -22.61 6.71
N LEU A 43 -24.24 -23.67 6.24
CA LEU A 43 -24.36 -23.96 4.82
C LEU A 43 -25.16 -22.88 4.07
N VAL A 44 -26.28 -22.42 4.64
CA VAL A 44 -27.07 -21.34 4.04
C VAL A 44 -26.30 -20.02 4.05
N VAL A 45 -25.55 -19.74 5.12
CA VAL A 45 -24.75 -18.50 5.24
C VAL A 45 -23.67 -18.43 4.17
N ILE A 46 -22.86 -19.48 4.00
CA ILE A 46 -21.84 -19.48 2.94
C ILE A 46 -22.49 -19.43 1.54
N GLY A 47 -23.65 -20.06 1.37
CA GLY A 47 -24.43 -19.99 0.13
C GLY A 47 -24.79 -18.55 -0.23
N VAL A 48 -25.39 -17.81 0.70
CA VAL A 48 -25.75 -16.39 0.48
C VAL A 48 -24.50 -15.51 0.32
N LEU A 49 -23.44 -15.75 1.09
CA LEU A 49 -22.19 -14.97 0.99
C LEU A 49 -21.56 -15.07 -0.40
N THR A 50 -21.55 -16.26 -1.02
CA THR A 50 -20.96 -16.43 -2.36
C THR A 50 -21.72 -15.63 -3.42
N VAL A 51 -23.05 -15.62 -3.35
CA VAL A 51 -23.90 -14.86 -4.28
C VAL A 51 -23.67 -13.36 -4.13
N LEU A 52 -23.64 -12.86 -2.89
CA LEU A 52 -23.38 -11.45 -2.61
C LEU A 52 -21.98 -11.03 -3.09
N LEU A 53 -20.95 -11.85 -2.82
CA LEU A 53 -19.59 -11.57 -3.27
C LEU A 53 -19.49 -11.47 -4.80
N ALA A 54 -20.11 -12.39 -5.53
CA ALA A 54 -20.09 -12.40 -6.99
C ALA A 54 -20.70 -11.11 -7.57
N ILE A 55 -21.83 -10.66 -7.02
CA ILE A 55 -22.48 -9.41 -7.45
C ILE A 55 -21.58 -8.20 -7.19
N VAL A 56 -20.96 -8.15 -6.00
CA VAL A 56 -20.07 -7.03 -5.61
C VAL A 56 -18.85 -6.94 -6.52
N LEU A 57 -18.23 -8.07 -6.88
CA LEU A 57 -17.05 -8.06 -7.76
C LEU A 57 -17.37 -7.51 -9.16
N ILE A 58 -18.51 -7.91 -9.73
CA ILE A 58 -18.97 -7.39 -11.03
C ILE A 58 -19.27 -5.89 -10.92
N ALA A 59 -19.87 -5.45 -9.81
CA ALA A 59 -20.24 -4.05 -9.61
C ALA A 59 -19.02 -3.12 -9.44
N ILE A 60 -17.94 -3.56 -8.77
CA ILE A 60 -16.77 -2.72 -8.48
C ILE A 60 -15.79 -2.64 -9.66
N ASN A 61 -15.74 -3.67 -10.52
CA ASN A 61 -14.76 -3.78 -11.61
C ASN A 61 -13.32 -3.47 -11.14
N PRO A 62 -12.68 -4.39 -10.38
CA PRO A 62 -11.37 -4.15 -9.78
C PRO A 62 -10.29 -3.84 -10.83
N ALA A 63 -10.35 -4.44 -12.01
CA ALA A 63 -9.40 -4.16 -13.09
C ALA A 63 -9.41 -2.68 -13.49
N ARG A 64 -10.60 -2.09 -13.64
CA ARG A 64 -10.71 -0.64 -13.93
C ARG A 64 -10.22 0.23 -12.79
N GLN A 65 -10.39 -0.21 -11.54
CA GLN A 65 -9.90 0.53 -10.38
C GLN A 65 -8.36 0.54 -10.30
N PHE A 66 -7.70 -0.57 -10.65
CA PHE A 66 -6.25 -0.61 -10.76
C PHE A 66 -5.74 0.30 -11.88
N ALA A 67 -6.37 0.26 -13.06
CA ALA A 67 -6.04 1.15 -14.17
C ALA A 67 -6.17 2.64 -13.80
N GLN A 68 -7.21 3.01 -13.03
CA GLN A 68 -7.35 4.38 -12.53
C GLN A 68 -6.27 4.79 -11.53
N ALA A 69 -5.81 3.86 -10.69
CA ALA A 69 -4.70 4.11 -9.77
C ALA A 69 -3.39 4.32 -10.55
N ASN A 70 -3.13 3.50 -11.58
CA ASN A 70 -2.00 3.65 -12.48
C ASN A 70 -2.04 4.99 -13.23
N ASP A 71 -3.19 5.39 -13.78
CA ASP A 71 -3.35 6.69 -14.42
C ASP A 71 -3.12 7.87 -13.47
N THR A 72 -3.48 7.70 -12.19
CA THR A 72 -3.21 8.72 -11.15
C THR A 72 -1.71 8.85 -10.91
N GLN A 73 -0.99 7.73 -10.83
CA GLN A 73 0.46 7.72 -10.74
C GLN A 73 1.09 8.35 -12.00
N ARG A 74 0.65 7.96 -13.20
CA ARG A 74 1.09 8.53 -14.48
C ARG A 74 0.94 10.04 -14.54
N ARG A 75 -0.18 10.59 -14.06
CA ARG A 75 -0.40 12.04 -13.96
C ARG A 75 0.60 12.73 -13.02
N SER A 76 0.95 12.09 -11.91
CA SER A 76 1.99 12.59 -11.00
C SER A 76 3.36 12.55 -11.66
N ASP A 77 3.69 11.45 -12.33
CA ASP A 77 4.99 11.21 -12.95
C ASP A 77 5.28 12.18 -14.09
N VAL A 78 4.32 12.39 -15.01
CA VAL A 78 4.51 13.37 -16.10
C VAL A 78 4.71 14.79 -15.57
N ASN A 79 4.09 15.15 -14.44
CA ASN A 79 4.31 16.43 -13.78
C ASN A 79 5.67 16.48 -13.11
N ALA A 80 6.10 15.41 -12.45
CA ALA A 80 7.41 15.34 -11.79
C ALA A 80 8.54 15.50 -12.80
N ILE A 81 8.48 14.79 -13.92
CA ILE A 81 9.45 14.89 -15.03
C ILE A 81 9.47 16.33 -15.57
N LEU A 82 8.32 16.88 -15.94
CA LEU A 82 8.24 18.22 -16.50
C LEU A 82 8.78 19.27 -15.52
N ASN A 83 8.41 19.18 -14.24
CA ASN A 83 8.91 20.10 -13.22
C ASN A 83 10.42 19.99 -13.02
N ALA A 84 11.00 18.79 -13.10
CA ALA A 84 12.45 18.60 -12.98
C ALA A 84 13.19 19.26 -14.16
N VAL A 85 12.70 19.04 -15.38
CA VAL A 85 13.26 19.66 -16.60
C VAL A 85 13.16 21.18 -16.54
N HIS A 86 12.03 21.74 -16.09
CA HIS A 86 11.88 23.19 -15.94
C HIS A 86 12.75 23.78 -14.83
N GLN A 87 12.94 23.07 -13.71
CA GLN A 87 13.85 23.52 -12.65
C GLN A 87 15.30 23.55 -13.14
N TYR A 88 15.74 22.50 -13.84
CA TYR A 88 17.06 22.50 -14.49
C TYR A 88 17.21 23.70 -15.42
N ALA A 89 16.22 23.96 -16.27
CA ALA A 89 16.27 25.09 -17.19
C ALA A 89 16.31 26.45 -16.47
N ALA A 90 15.58 26.59 -15.36
CA ALA A 90 15.61 27.81 -14.55
C ALA A 90 17.02 28.09 -13.99
N ASP A 91 17.70 27.06 -13.51
CA ASP A 91 19.05 27.17 -12.93
C ASP A 91 20.14 27.30 -14.02
N ASN A 92 19.87 26.79 -15.23
CA ASN A 92 20.80 26.79 -16.36
C ASN A 92 20.44 27.83 -17.44
N LYS A 93 19.94 29.00 -17.05
CA LYS A 93 19.71 30.17 -17.94
C LYS A 93 18.77 29.88 -19.14
N GLY A 94 17.82 28.98 -18.95
CA GLY A 94 16.85 28.56 -19.96
C GLY A 94 17.33 27.42 -20.86
N THR A 95 18.54 26.88 -20.65
CA THR A 95 19.02 25.71 -21.39
C THR A 95 18.33 24.44 -20.89
N LEU A 96 17.78 23.65 -21.81
CA LEU A 96 17.16 22.36 -21.50
C LEU A 96 18.23 21.30 -21.18
N PRO A 97 17.93 20.33 -20.31
CA PRO A 97 18.81 19.19 -20.05
C PRO A 97 18.97 18.32 -21.31
N GLY A 98 20.01 17.50 -21.33
CA GLY A 98 20.23 16.51 -22.39
C GLY A 98 20.94 17.04 -23.62
N ALA A 99 21.51 18.25 -23.58
CA ALA A 99 22.31 18.82 -24.67
C ALA A 99 21.68 18.71 -26.08
N GLY A 100 20.34 18.77 -26.18
CA GLY A 100 19.60 18.63 -27.44
C GLY A 100 18.90 17.29 -27.67
N GLU A 101 18.95 16.36 -26.72
CA GLU A 101 18.17 15.11 -26.73
C GLU A 101 16.65 15.37 -26.80
N ILE A 102 16.18 16.42 -26.13
CA ILE A 102 14.76 16.82 -26.18
C ILE A 102 14.51 17.52 -27.52
N THR A 103 13.83 16.81 -28.43
CA THR A 103 13.51 17.30 -29.78
C THR A 103 12.00 17.48 -30.00
N ALA A 104 11.61 17.91 -31.20
CA ALA A 104 10.19 18.09 -31.55
C ALA A 104 9.40 16.79 -31.71
N THR A 105 10.10 15.66 -31.84
CA THR A 105 9.48 14.34 -31.90
C THR A 105 9.36 13.77 -30.49
N ALA A 106 8.15 13.33 -30.12
CA ALA A 106 7.94 12.64 -28.86
C ALA A 106 8.69 11.30 -28.88
N THR A 107 9.67 11.17 -28.00
CA THR A 107 10.50 9.97 -27.85
C THR A 107 10.37 9.46 -26.43
N VAL A 108 10.33 8.14 -26.26
CA VAL A 108 10.31 7.49 -24.94
C VAL A 108 11.57 7.86 -24.18
N MET A 109 11.42 8.16 -22.89
CA MET A 109 12.55 8.49 -22.02
C MET A 109 13.21 7.19 -21.55
N ASP A 110 14.39 6.90 -22.07
CA ASP A 110 15.18 5.74 -21.70
C ASP A 110 16.67 6.09 -21.75
N ALA A 111 17.52 5.20 -21.24
CA ALA A 111 18.96 5.40 -21.22
C ALA A 111 19.61 5.47 -22.61
N THR A 112 18.93 5.07 -23.69
CA THR A 112 19.49 5.11 -25.05
C THR A 112 19.25 6.45 -25.74
N ASN A 113 18.11 7.08 -25.46
CA ASN A 113 17.68 8.32 -26.10
C ASN A 113 17.94 9.55 -25.21
N PHE A 114 18.04 9.36 -23.90
CA PHE A 114 18.06 10.43 -22.91
C PHE A 114 19.04 10.17 -21.75
N GLU A 115 20.24 9.64 -22.05
CA GLU A 115 21.29 9.38 -21.05
C GLU A 115 21.69 10.69 -20.35
N VAL A 116 21.99 11.73 -21.14
CA VAL A 116 22.49 13.01 -20.61
C VAL A 116 21.38 13.73 -19.83
N THR A 117 20.14 13.69 -20.33
CA THR A 117 18.99 14.28 -19.65
C THR A 117 18.81 13.69 -18.25
N CYS A 118 18.97 12.37 -18.10
CA CYS A 118 18.84 11.72 -16.80
C CYS A 118 19.94 12.19 -15.84
N ASP A 119 21.19 12.23 -16.28
CA ASP A 119 22.32 12.69 -15.46
C ASP A 119 22.20 14.17 -15.07
N ASP A 120 21.59 14.99 -15.93
CA ASP A 120 21.33 16.40 -15.68
C ASP A 120 20.26 16.61 -14.58
N ILE A 121 19.19 15.81 -14.59
CA ILE A 121 18.03 16.04 -13.71
C ILE A 121 18.01 15.17 -12.44
N VAL A 122 18.65 14.00 -12.48
CA VAL A 122 18.76 13.05 -11.35
C VAL A 122 20.14 13.19 -10.70
N PRO A 123 20.26 13.20 -9.36
CA PRO A 123 19.20 13.17 -8.35
C PRO A 123 18.71 14.57 -7.90
N THR A 124 19.27 15.63 -8.47
CA THR A 124 19.14 17.00 -7.94
C THR A 124 17.71 17.55 -8.03
N TYR A 125 17.04 17.34 -9.17
CA TYR A 125 15.71 17.91 -9.45
C TYR A 125 14.59 16.86 -9.37
N ILE A 126 14.96 15.58 -9.49
CA ILE A 126 14.09 14.44 -9.23
C ILE A 126 14.92 13.28 -8.65
N ALA A 127 14.39 12.58 -7.65
CA ALA A 127 15.16 11.56 -6.93
C ALA A 127 15.55 10.35 -7.81
N ALA A 128 14.69 9.99 -8.76
CA ALA A 128 14.91 8.94 -9.75
C ALA A 128 13.92 9.15 -10.91
N MET A 129 14.27 8.68 -12.10
CA MET A 129 13.33 8.64 -13.23
C MET A 129 12.13 7.75 -12.88
N PRO A 130 10.87 8.24 -13.01
CA PRO A 130 9.69 7.43 -12.82
C PRO A 130 9.61 6.31 -13.86
N VAL A 131 9.09 5.17 -13.45
CA VAL A 131 8.87 4.00 -14.30
C VAL A 131 7.36 3.77 -14.37
N ASP A 132 6.82 3.61 -15.58
CA ASP A 132 5.40 3.35 -15.78
C ASP A 132 4.97 2.10 -15.00
N PRO A 133 3.91 2.14 -14.18
CA PRO A 133 3.41 0.97 -13.43
C PRO A 133 3.18 -0.30 -14.25
N ASP A 134 2.86 -0.17 -15.54
CA ASP A 134 2.64 -1.33 -16.43
C ASP A 134 3.93 -1.83 -17.09
N SER A 135 5.02 -1.08 -16.98
CA SER A 135 6.31 -1.47 -17.53
C SER A 135 7.03 -2.43 -16.59
N SER A 136 7.50 -3.54 -17.16
CA SER A 136 8.37 -4.52 -16.48
C SER A 136 9.86 -4.27 -16.77
N VAL A 137 10.14 -3.15 -17.44
CA VAL A 137 11.46 -2.69 -17.87
C VAL A 137 11.78 -1.39 -17.15
N GLY A 138 13.01 -1.26 -16.68
CA GLY A 138 13.50 -0.10 -15.93
C GLY A 138 13.86 -0.42 -14.48
N THR A 139 15.11 -0.15 -14.11
CA THR A 139 15.52 -0.10 -12.69
C THR A 139 15.49 1.37 -12.26
N PRO A 140 14.59 1.78 -11.35
CA PRO A 140 14.55 3.16 -10.88
C PRO A 140 15.90 3.60 -10.31
N GLY A 141 16.32 4.82 -10.66
CA GLY A 141 17.46 5.50 -10.03
C GLY A 141 18.85 5.21 -10.62
N ILE A 142 18.94 4.56 -11.79
CA ILE A 142 20.22 4.38 -12.51
C ILE A 142 20.09 4.90 -13.94
N CYS A 143 20.75 6.02 -14.26
CA CYS A 143 20.65 6.68 -15.56
C CYS A 143 21.23 5.91 -16.75
N SER A 144 22.09 4.92 -16.51
CA SER A 144 22.68 4.12 -17.60
C SER A 144 21.82 2.96 -18.08
N VAL A 145 20.74 2.62 -17.36
CA VAL A 145 19.87 1.46 -17.68
C VAL A 145 18.38 1.72 -17.40
N TYR A 146 17.99 2.98 -17.19
CA TYR A 146 16.59 3.29 -16.96
C TYR A 146 15.77 3.17 -18.25
N ASP A 147 14.52 2.81 -18.04
CA ASP A 147 13.47 2.85 -19.05
C ASP A 147 12.23 3.32 -18.31
N THR A 148 11.63 4.41 -18.79
CA THR A 148 10.43 4.97 -18.17
C THR A 148 9.16 4.26 -18.66
N GLY A 149 9.29 3.36 -19.64
CA GLY A 149 8.20 2.59 -20.23
C GLY A 149 7.49 3.40 -21.32
N SER A 150 6.37 4.03 -20.96
CA SER A 150 5.52 4.77 -21.92
C SER A 150 5.64 6.29 -21.83
N TYR A 151 6.43 6.80 -20.88
CA TYR A 151 6.61 8.23 -20.73
C TYR A 151 7.51 8.77 -21.86
N SER A 152 7.03 9.80 -22.53
CA SER A 152 7.71 10.44 -23.65
C SER A 152 7.79 11.95 -23.45
N ILE A 153 8.82 12.57 -24.01
CA ILE A 153 9.05 14.01 -23.93
C ILE A 153 9.30 14.60 -25.32
N SER A 154 8.82 15.83 -25.53
CA SER A 154 9.08 16.62 -26.74
C SER A 154 9.07 18.11 -26.46
N VAL A 155 9.69 18.89 -27.35
CA VAL A 155 9.66 20.36 -27.34
C VAL A 155 8.96 20.91 -28.59
N GLY A 156 7.89 21.68 -28.38
CA GLY A 156 7.13 22.30 -29.46
C GLY A 156 7.78 23.58 -30.02
N ALA A 157 7.24 24.09 -31.12
CA ALA A 157 7.75 25.27 -31.84
C ALA A 157 7.85 26.55 -30.98
N SER A 158 7.09 26.64 -29.88
CA SER A 158 7.14 27.75 -28.93
C SER A 158 8.10 27.51 -27.75
N SER A 159 9.06 26.58 -27.88
CA SER A 159 9.93 26.11 -26.79
C SER A 159 9.17 25.59 -25.57
N ARG A 160 7.92 25.14 -25.78
CA ARG A 160 7.08 24.55 -24.73
C ARG A 160 7.35 23.06 -24.66
N ILE A 161 7.60 22.56 -23.46
CA ILE A 161 7.95 21.16 -23.24
C ILE A 161 6.68 20.41 -22.92
N THR A 162 6.48 19.28 -23.60
CA THR A 162 5.36 18.38 -23.36
C THR A 162 5.89 17.03 -22.91
N VAL A 163 5.40 16.57 -21.76
CA VAL A 163 5.59 15.19 -21.31
C VAL A 163 4.27 14.47 -21.46
N SER A 164 4.28 13.29 -22.05
CA SER A 164 3.07 12.52 -22.37
C SER A 164 3.23 11.03 -22.13
N THR A 165 2.11 10.38 -21.84
CA THR A 165 1.93 8.93 -21.79
C THR A 165 0.51 8.59 -22.24
N THR A 166 0.22 7.29 -22.37
CA THR A 166 -1.10 6.77 -22.70
C THR A 166 -1.80 6.29 -21.43
N SER A 167 -3.06 6.65 -21.27
CA SER A 167 -3.96 6.19 -20.21
C SER A 167 -4.27 4.70 -20.35
N GLU A 168 -4.28 3.96 -19.25
CA GLU A 168 -4.65 2.55 -19.24
C GLU A 168 -6.17 2.36 -19.34
N VAL A 169 -6.96 3.27 -18.77
CA VAL A 169 -8.42 3.12 -18.66
C VAL A 169 -9.12 3.28 -20.02
N ASP A 170 -8.65 4.20 -20.85
CA ASP A 170 -9.34 4.62 -22.07
C ASP A 170 -8.40 4.86 -23.26
N SER A 171 -7.10 4.57 -23.14
CA SER A 171 -6.10 4.81 -24.17
C SER A 171 -5.99 6.28 -24.62
N SER A 172 -6.53 7.22 -23.84
CA SER A 172 -6.36 8.65 -24.07
C SER A 172 -4.94 9.11 -23.73
N THR A 173 -4.51 10.26 -24.23
CA THR A 173 -3.20 10.82 -23.87
C THR A 173 -3.27 11.58 -22.55
N ILE A 174 -2.45 11.18 -21.59
CA ILE A 174 -2.17 11.98 -20.39
C ILE A 174 -0.94 12.83 -20.71
N SER A 175 -1.10 14.15 -20.78
CA SER A 175 0.01 15.06 -21.07
C SER A 175 -0.03 16.32 -20.23
N VAL A 176 1.14 16.91 -20.05
CA VAL A 176 1.32 18.23 -19.44
C VAL A 176 2.28 19.02 -20.30
N THR A 177 1.93 20.28 -20.59
CA THR A 177 2.75 21.19 -21.40
C THR A 177 2.99 22.49 -20.65
N ARG A 178 4.25 22.91 -20.53
CA ARG A 178 4.63 24.20 -19.95
C ARG A 178 5.47 25.01 -20.91
#